data_AF-A0A7H9HVK4-F1
#
_entry.id   AF-A0A7H9HVK4-F1
#
_cell.length_a   1.000
_cell.length_b   1.000
_cell.length_c   1.000
_cell.angle_alpha   90.00
_cell.angle_beta   90.00
_cell.angle_gamma   90.00
#
_symmetry.space_group_name_H-M   'P 1'
#
loop_
_entity.id
_entity.type
_entity.pdbx_description
1 polymer ?
#
loop_
_entity_poly.entity_id
_entity_poly.type
_entity_poly.pdbx_seq_one_letter_code
_entity_poly.pdbx_strand_id
1 'polypeptide(L)'
;MTDRLTQLQICLDQMMEQFCAALNYIDKNHDFEPANETEMKMSDRHATVAPPEEFSNTIDELSTDIILKTRQIIKLIDSLPGVDVSEAEQLRKIDTLQKELVKVENDKVEAVMRKEKLLEDVRSMIEFFVGGIAESRQTSSNDSAIDE
;
A
#
# COMPACT_ATOMS: atom_id res chain seq x y z
N MET A 1 -2.31 -5.71 2.02
CA MET A 1 -1.66 -4.43 2.40
C MET A 1 -0.67 -4.76 3.51
N THR A 2 0.38 -5.51 3.15
CA THR A 2 1.10 -6.44 4.03
C THR A 2 2.61 -6.20 3.93
N ASP A 3 3.05 -4.95 4.02
CA ASP A 3 4.46 -4.73 3.69
C ASP A 3 5.16 -3.60 4.43
N ARG A 4 4.63 -3.07 5.56
CA ARG A 4 5.42 -2.11 6.35
C ARG A 4 6.62 -2.76 7.03
N LEU A 5 6.43 -3.97 7.55
CA LEU A 5 7.52 -4.76 8.13
C LEU A 5 8.53 -5.20 7.07
N THR A 6 8.07 -5.65 5.89
CA THR A 6 8.97 -6.00 4.78
C THR A 6 9.67 -4.77 4.20
N GLN A 7 8.99 -3.63 4.08
CA GLN A 7 9.62 -2.36 3.67
C GLN A 7 10.73 -1.96 4.64
N LEU A 8 10.53 -2.16 5.93
CA LEU A 8 11.56 -1.93 6.95
C LEU A 8 12.75 -2.87 6.74
N GLN A 9 12.52 -4.15 6.46
CA GLN A 9 13.58 -5.12 6.14
C GLN A 9 14.36 -4.69 4.88
N ILE A 10 13.67 -4.34 3.80
CA ILE A 10 14.30 -3.86 2.56
C ILE A 10 15.12 -2.58 2.81
N CYS A 11 14.60 -1.64 3.61
CA CYS A 11 15.34 -0.41 3.94
C CYS A 11 16.58 -0.70 4.78
N LEU A 12 16.53 -1.68 5.67
CA LEU A 12 17.67 -2.10 6.48
C LEU A 12 18.75 -2.77 5.60
N ASP A 13 18.34 -3.64 4.67
CA ASP A 13 19.26 -4.30 3.73
C ASP A 13 19.97 -3.26 2.85
N GLN A 14 19.21 -2.30 2.30
CA GLN A 14 19.77 -1.19 1.51
C GLN A 14 20.75 -0.33 2.32
N MET A 15 20.47 -0.08 3.60
CA MET A 15 21.39 0.66 4.47
C MET A 15 22.70 -0.11 4.68
N MET A 16 22.63 -1.43 4.82
CA MET A 16 23.82 -2.28 4.95
C MET A 16 24.65 -2.28 3.66
N GLU A 17 24.01 -2.34 2.49
CA GLU A 17 24.68 -2.20 1.20
C GLU A 17 25.39 -0.85 1.08
N GLN A 18 24.73 0.24 1.48
CA GLN A 18 25.32 1.58 1.48
C GLN A 18 26.53 1.69 2.42
N PHE A 19 26.48 1.08 3.62
CA PHE A 19 27.65 1.05 4.50
C PHE A 19 28.83 0.33 3.87
N CYS A 20 28.59 -0.85 3.28
CA CYS A 20 29.64 -1.59 2.58
C CYS A 20 30.19 -0.81 1.38
N ALA A 21 29.33 -0.17 0.59
CA ALA A 21 29.74 0.65 -0.54
C ALA A 21 30.58 1.87 -0.10
N ALA A 22 30.17 2.55 0.97
CA ALA A 22 30.90 3.70 1.51
C ALA A 22 32.28 3.31 2.04
N LEU A 23 32.38 2.21 2.80
CA LEU A 23 33.66 1.71 3.29
C LEU A 23 34.58 1.27 2.13
N ASN A 24 34.03 0.57 1.14
CA ASN A 24 34.78 0.16 -0.05
C ASN A 24 35.26 1.37 -0.87
N TYR A 25 34.48 2.44 -0.92
CA TYR A 25 34.88 3.67 -1.60
C TYR A 25 36.04 4.35 -0.87
N ILE A 26 35.96 4.46 0.46
CA ILE A 26 37.04 5.02 1.29
C ILE A 26 38.31 4.19 1.12
N ASP A 27 38.23 2.87 1.28
CA ASP A 27 39.38 1.97 1.20
C ASP A 27 40.11 2.06 -0.14
N LYS A 28 39.38 2.16 -1.26
CA LYS A 28 39.97 2.15 -2.61
C LYS A 28 40.43 3.50 -3.13
N ASN A 29 39.79 4.58 -2.68
CA ASN A 29 39.99 5.92 -3.27
C ASN A 29 40.68 6.91 -2.33
N HIS A 30 40.95 6.53 -1.08
CA HIS A 30 41.73 7.37 -0.17
C HIS A 30 43.14 7.65 -0.71
N ASP A 31 43.61 8.85 -0.42
CA ASP A 31 44.97 9.27 -0.74
C ASP A 31 45.91 8.97 0.43
N PHE A 32 47.20 8.81 0.15
CA PHE A 32 48.21 8.67 1.20
C PHE A 32 48.54 10.03 1.79
N GLU A 33 48.24 10.21 3.07
CA GLU A 33 48.69 11.37 3.82
C GLU A 33 50.01 11.07 4.55
N PRO A 34 51.10 11.82 4.28
CA PRO A 34 52.37 11.64 4.98
C PRO A 34 52.24 12.07 6.44
N ALA A 35 52.90 11.37 7.36
CA ALA A 35 52.78 11.66 8.80
C ALA A 35 53.52 12.95 9.19
N ASN A 36 54.53 13.34 8.40
CA ASN A 36 55.37 14.52 8.62
C ASN A 36 55.65 15.25 7.29
N GLU A 37 55.84 16.57 7.30
CA GLU A 37 56.18 17.37 6.09
C GLU A 37 57.47 16.91 5.38
N THR A 38 58.33 16.17 6.08
CA THR A 38 59.60 15.65 5.56
C THR A 38 59.44 14.30 4.84
N GLU A 39 58.31 13.62 5.00
CA GLU A 39 58.06 12.33 4.36
C GLU A 39 57.56 12.53 2.93
N MET A 40 58.18 11.81 1.99
CA MET A 40 57.69 11.75 0.62
C MET A 40 56.36 11.01 0.59
N LYS A 41 55.34 11.68 0.05
CA LYS A 41 54.05 11.06 -0.26
C LYS A 41 54.26 9.83 -1.13
N MET A 42 53.99 8.64 -0.58
CA MET A 42 54.02 7.41 -1.35
C MET A 42 52.81 7.39 -2.28
N SER A 43 53.04 7.20 -3.57
CA SER A 43 51.99 7.01 -4.55
C SER A 43 52.16 5.60 -5.13
N ASP A 44 51.19 4.74 -4.84
CA ASP A 44 51.13 3.43 -5.49
C ASP A 44 50.63 3.62 -6.92
N ARG A 45 51.37 3.08 -7.90
CA ARG A 45 50.99 3.11 -9.32
C ARG A 45 49.70 2.35 -9.61
N HIS A 46 49.30 1.43 -8.73
CA HIS A 46 48.05 0.68 -8.85
C HIS A 46 46.90 1.28 -8.02
N ALA A 47 47.17 2.28 -7.17
CA ALA A 47 46.12 2.94 -6.39
C ALA A 47 45.28 3.85 -7.29
N THR A 48 43.97 3.74 -7.16
CA THR A 48 43.01 4.59 -7.85
C THR A 48 42.63 5.73 -6.90
N VAL A 49 43.52 6.70 -6.75
CA VAL A 49 43.29 7.84 -5.85
C VAL A 49 42.37 8.86 -6.53
N ALA A 50 41.25 9.19 -5.87
CA ALA A 50 40.36 10.24 -6.34
C ALA A 50 40.92 11.64 -6.01
N PRO A 51 40.63 12.67 -6.81
CA PRO A 51 40.95 14.05 -6.45
C PRO A 51 40.37 14.41 -5.06
N PRO A 52 41.09 15.15 -4.20
CA PRO A 52 40.64 15.42 -2.82
C PRO A 52 39.26 16.09 -2.73
N GLU A 53 38.96 17.00 -3.67
CA GLU A 53 37.66 17.67 -3.75
C GLU A 53 36.54 16.69 -4.13
N GLU A 54 36.79 15.82 -5.12
CA GLU A 54 35.85 14.79 -5.56
C GLU A 54 35.63 13.73 -4.46
N PHE A 55 36.70 13.34 -3.77
CA PHE A 55 36.64 12.41 -2.65
C PHE A 55 35.79 12.99 -1.51
N SER A 56 36.07 14.23 -1.08
CA SER A 56 35.29 14.90 -0.03
C SER A 56 33.81 15.02 -0.40
N ASN A 57 33.52 15.48 -1.62
CA ASN A 57 32.13 15.61 -2.10
C ASN A 57 31.40 14.26 -2.13
N THR A 58 32.08 13.19 -2.53
CA THR A 58 31.51 11.84 -2.56
C THR A 58 31.24 11.32 -1.15
N ILE A 59 32.13 11.57 -0.19
CA ILE A 59 31.92 11.21 1.22
C ILE A 59 30.71 11.95 1.80
N ASP A 60 30.54 13.22 1.47
CA ASP A 60 29.40 14.02 1.93
C ASP A 60 28.07 13.51 1.34
N GLU A 61 28.06 13.12 0.06
CA GLU A 61 26.89 12.50 -0.59
C GLU A 61 26.52 11.16 0.06
N LEU A 62 27.48 10.25 0.20
CA LEU A 62 27.27 8.95 0.84
C LEU A 62 26.79 9.10 2.29
N SER A 63 27.37 10.05 3.04
CA SER A 63 26.98 10.33 4.41
C SER A 63 25.55 10.89 4.48
N THR A 64 25.20 11.79 3.56
CA THR A 64 23.85 12.36 3.46
C THR A 64 22.83 11.26 3.18
N ASP A 65 23.11 10.36 2.25
CA ASP A 65 22.23 9.24 1.91
C ASP A 65 21.98 8.30 3.08
N ILE A 66 23.02 7.95 3.84
CA ILE A 66 22.91 7.13 5.05
C ILE A 66 22.03 7.84 6.10
N ILE A 67 22.18 9.15 6.30
CA ILE A 67 21.37 9.93 7.23
C ILE A 67 19.90 9.94 6.79
N LEU A 68 19.65 10.16 5.50
CA LEU A 68 18.29 10.17 4.94
C LEU A 68 17.63 8.80 5.08
N LYS A 69 18.36 7.72 4.82
CA LYS A 69 17.89 6.33 4.99
C LYS A 69 17.61 6.00 6.45
N THR A 70 18.45 6.46 7.37
CA THR A 70 18.19 6.33 8.81
C THR A 70 16.89 7.03 9.21
N ARG A 71 16.64 8.25 8.72
CA ARG A 71 15.37 8.96 8.98
C ARG A 71 14.18 8.23 8.36
N GLN A 72 14.34 7.64 7.18
CA GLN A 72 13.30 6.84 6.54
C GLN A 72 12.96 5.60 7.38
N ILE A 73 13.97 4.90 7.91
CA ILE A 73 13.81 3.75 8.80
C ILE A 73 13.04 4.15 10.07
N ILE A 74 13.42 5.26 10.72
CA ILE A 74 12.72 5.75 11.92
C ILE A 74 11.25 6.05 11.60
N LYS A 75 10.96 6.76 10.51
CA LYS A 75 9.57 7.02 10.08
C LYS A 75 8.79 5.73 9.80
N LEU A 76 9.44 4.71 9.25
CA LEU A 76 8.81 3.41 9.01
C LEU A 76 8.46 2.72 10.32
N ILE A 77 9.38 2.74 11.30
CA ILE A 77 9.16 2.22 12.66
C ILE A 77 7.98 2.92 13.33
N ASP A 78 7.95 4.25 13.31
CA ASP A 78 6.87 5.06 13.88
C ASP A 78 5.51 4.79 13.20
N SER A 79 5.54 4.36 11.94
CA SER A 79 4.34 4.02 11.16
C SER A 79 3.93 2.55 11.25
N LEU A 80 4.62 1.72 12.05
CA LEU A 80 4.30 0.30 12.16
C LEU A 80 2.91 0.10 12.78
N PRO A 81 2.02 -0.64 12.12
CA PRO A 81 0.67 -0.86 12.63
C PRO A 81 0.73 -1.67 13.92
N GLY A 82 0.13 -1.15 14.98
CA GLY A 82 0.06 -1.83 16.27
C GLY A 82 1.32 -1.75 17.12
N VAL A 83 2.28 -0.86 16.80
CA VAL A 83 3.51 -0.67 17.59
C VAL A 83 3.25 -0.31 19.05
N ASP A 84 2.16 0.43 19.33
CA ASP A 84 1.79 0.86 20.69
C ASP A 84 0.67 0.01 21.33
N VAL A 85 0.22 -1.05 20.66
CA VAL A 85 -0.98 -1.81 21.07
C VAL A 85 -0.59 -3.18 21.62
N SER A 86 -1.07 -3.48 22.83
CA SER A 86 -0.85 -4.81 23.42
C SER A 86 -1.56 -5.92 22.65
N GLU A 87 -1.01 -7.13 22.66
CA GLU A 87 -1.63 -8.31 22.02
C GLU A 87 -3.06 -8.55 22.52
N ALA A 88 -3.29 -8.39 23.84
CA ALA A 88 -4.62 -8.58 24.42
C ALA A 88 -5.64 -7.58 23.87
N GLU A 89 -5.24 -6.33 23.64
CA GLU A 89 -6.08 -5.30 23.03
C GLU A 89 -6.33 -5.58 21.54
N GLN A 90 -5.30 -6.05 20.81
CA GLN A 90 -5.44 -6.48 19.43
C GLN A 90 -6.44 -7.64 19.30
N LEU A 91 -6.36 -8.65 20.16
CA LEU A 91 -7.29 -9.78 20.18
C LEU A 91 -8.71 -9.36 20.52
N ARG A 92 -8.90 -8.45 21.49
CA ARG A 92 -10.23 -7.88 21.80
C ARG A 92 -10.81 -7.11 20.61
N LYS A 93 -9.98 -6.35 19.90
CA LYS A 93 -10.39 -5.64 18.68
C LYS A 93 -10.81 -6.61 17.58
N ILE A 94 -10.08 -7.72 17.41
CA ILE A 94 -10.44 -8.79 16.47
C ILE A 94 -11.81 -9.38 16.83
N ASP A 95 -12.04 -9.77 18.08
CA ASP A 95 -13.32 -10.34 18.53
C ASP A 95 -14.48 -9.34 18.33
N THR A 96 -14.26 -8.05 18.62
CA THR A 96 -15.26 -7.00 18.42
C THR A 96 -15.60 -6.85 16.93
N LEU A 97 -14.59 -6.76 16.07
CA LEU A 97 -14.78 -6.66 14.62
C LEU A 97 -15.46 -7.90 14.05
N GLN A 98 -15.17 -9.11 14.56
CA GLN A 98 -15.84 -10.34 14.16
C GLN A 98 -17.33 -10.29 14.49
N LYS A 99 -17.69 -9.84 15.70
CA LYS A 99 -19.10 -9.68 16.11
C LYS A 99 -19.83 -8.63 15.27
N GLU A 100 -19.20 -7.49 15.01
CA GLU A 100 -19.74 -6.45 14.13
C GLU A 100 -19.95 -6.97 12.71
N LEU A 101 -19.00 -7.75 12.18
CA LEU A 101 -19.08 -8.33 10.84
C LEU A 101 -20.29 -9.26 10.71
N VAL A 102 -20.53 -10.12 11.71
CA VAL A 102 -21.72 -10.99 11.73
C VAL A 102 -23.02 -10.17 11.75
N LYS A 103 -23.07 -9.11 12.56
CA LYS A 103 -24.24 -8.22 12.62
C LYS A 103 -24.51 -7.54 11.28
N VAL A 104 -23.48 -6.93 10.69
CA VAL A 104 -23.59 -6.25 9.39
C VAL A 104 -23.99 -7.21 8.28
N GLU A 105 -23.49 -8.45 8.32
CA GLU A 105 -23.87 -9.47 7.35
C GLU A 105 -25.35 -9.86 7.48
N ASN A 106 -25.87 -10.01 8.69
CA ASN A 106 -27.30 -10.25 8.92
C ASN A 106 -28.16 -9.08 8.43
N ASP A 107 -27.78 -7.85 8.77
CA ASP A 107 -28.48 -6.64 8.30
C ASP A 107 -28.47 -6.56 6.77
N LYS A 108 -27.37 -6.97 6.13
CA LYS A 108 -27.27 -7.07 4.67
C LYS A 108 -28.24 -8.11 4.11
N VAL A 109 -28.34 -9.29 4.71
CA VAL A 109 -29.29 -10.34 4.29
C VAL A 109 -30.73 -9.83 4.38
N GLU A 110 -31.12 -9.20 5.49
CA GLU A 110 -32.47 -8.64 5.66
C GLU A 110 -32.78 -7.52 4.65
N ALA A 111 -31.80 -6.66 4.37
CA ALA A 111 -31.93 -5.61 3.36
C ALA A 111 -32.14 -6.20 1.95
N VAL A 112 -31.41 -7.26 1.61
CA VAL A 112 -31.57 -7.98 0.34
C VAL A 112 -32.95 -8.63 0.25
N MET A 113 -33.43 -9.30 1.30
CA MET A 113 -34.77 -9.90 1.31
C MET A 113 -35.88 -8.86 1.10
N ARG A 114 -35.78 -7.69 1.76
CA ARG A 114 -36.75 -6.60 1.56
C ARG A 114 -36.71 -6.06 0.14
N LYS A 115 -35.51 -5.90 -0.44
CA LYS A 115 -35.33 -5.48 -1.83
C LYS A 115 -35.98 -6.49 -2.79
N GLU A 116 -35.74 -7.78 -2.62
CA GLU A 116 -36.30 -8.83 -3.48
C GLU A 116 -37.84 -8.85 -3.41
N LYS A 117 -38.41 -8.75 -2.20
CA LYS A 117 -39.87 -8.68 -2.03
C LYS A 117 -40.47 -7.48 -2.76
N LEU A 118 -39.90 -6.29 -2.59
CA LEU A 118 -40.39 -5.08 -3.25
C LEU A 118 -40.28 -5.19 -4.78
N LEU A 119 -39.22 -5.83 -5.27
CA LEU A 119 -39.02 -6.06 -6.70
C LEU A 119 -40.10 -6.99 -7.27
N GLU A 120 -40.51 -8.02 -6.52
CA GLU A 120 -41.59 -8.92 -6.90
C GLU A 120 -42.97 -8.24 -6.88
N ASP A 121 -43.23 -7.39 -5.87
CA ASP A 121 -44.48 -6.61 -5.80
C ASP A 121 -44.62 -5.66 -7.01
N VAL A 122 -43.52 -4.97 -7.36
CA VAL A 122 -43.48 -4.09 -8.55
C VAL A 122 -43.64 -4.88 -9.84
N ARG A 123 -43.00 -6.04 -9.95
CA ARG A 123 -43.14 -6.94 -11.10
C ARG A 123 -44.58 -7.39 -11.30
N SER A 124 -45.25 -7.80 -10.21
CA SER A 124 -46.65 -8.24 -10.24
C SER A 124 -47.59 -7.12 -10.71
N MET A 125 -47.37 -5.88 -10.26
CA MET A 125 -48.14 -4.73 -10.74
C MET A 125 -47.93 -4.49 -12.24
N ILE A 126 -46.68 -4.57 -12.72
CA ILE A 126 -46.37 -4.42 -14.16
C ILE A 126 -47.07 -5.50 -14.97
N GLU A 127 -47.00 -6.77 -14.54
CA GLU A 127 -47.66 -7.88 -15.22
C GLU A 127 -49.19 -7.71 -15.26
N PHE A 128 -49.81 -7.27 -14.16
CA PHE A 128 -51.24 -6.93 -14.12
C PHE A 128 -51.61 -5.81 -15.09
N PHE A 129 -50.87 -4.70 -15.10
CA PHE A 129 -51.13 -3.59 -16.02
C PHE A 129 -50.96 -3.99 -17.49
N VAL A 130 -49.91 -4.74 -17.82
CA VAL A 130 -49.66 -5.22 -19.18
C VAL A 130 -50.77 -6.19 -19.63
N GLY A 131 -51.19 -7.10 -18.75
CA GLY A 131 -52.31 -8.02 -18.99
C GLY A 131 -53.62 -7.28 -19.25
N GLY A 132 -53.99 -6.33 -18.38
CA GLY A 132 -55.21 -5.52 -18.53
C GLY A 132 -55.23 -4.68 -19.81
N ILE A 133 -54.08 -4.10 -20.22
CA ILE A 133 -53.98 -3.38 -21.50
C ILE A 133 -54.15 -4.34 -22.69
N ALA A 134 -53.57 -5.54 -22.63
CA ALA A 134 -53.71 -6.53 -23.68
C ALA A 134 -55.16 -7.02 -23.83
N GLU A 135 -55.84 -7.32 -22.72
CA GLU A 135 -57.25 -7.72 -22.68
C GLU A 135 -58.19 -6.60 -23.16
N SER A 136 -57.95 -5.36 -22.77
CA SER A 136 -58.71 -4.19 -23.24
C SER A 136 -58.58 -3.99 -24.75
N ARG A 137 -57.39 -4.23 -25.32
CA ARG A 137 -57.19 -4.17 -26.78
C ARG A 137 -57.90 -5.31 -27.52
N GLN A 138 -57.98 -6.52 -26.95
CA GLN A 138 -58.69 -7.64 -27.56
C GLN A 138 -60.21 -7.49 -27.50
N THR A 139 -60.75 -6.99 -26.38
CA THR A 139 -62.19 -6.72 -26.23
C THR A 139 -62.67 -5.63 -27.17
N SER A 140 -61.93 -4.52 -27.29
CA SER A 140 -62.24 -3.47 -28.26
C SER A 140 -62.14 -3.89 -29.74
N SER A 141 -61.35 -4.92 -30.07
CA SER A 141 -61.29 -5.47 -31.44
C SER A 141 -62.37 -6.53 -31.72
N ASN A 142 -62.83 -7.26 -30.70
CA ASN A 142 -63.97 -8.19 -30.83
C ASN A 142 -65.32 -7.46 -30.90
N ASP A 143 -65.53 -6.38 -30.14
CA ASP A 143 -66.78 -5.60 -30.21
C ASP A 143 -66.93 -4.89 -31.57
N SER A 144 -65.83 -4.46 -32.20
CA SER A 144 -65.86 -3.92 -33.56
C SER A 144 -66.14 -4.95 -34.67
N ALA A 145 -66.09 -6.25 -34.37
CA ALA A 145 -66.32 -7.32 -35.34
C ALA A 145 -67.73 -7.94 -35.25
N ILE A 146 -68.54 -7.54 -34.26
CA ILE A 146 -69.91 -8.05 -34.05
C ILE A 146 -70.97 -7.11 -34.66
N ASP A 147 -70.60 -5.87 -34.98
CA ASP A 147 -71.48 -4.83 -35.57
C ASP A 147 -71.38 -4.68 -37.11
N GLU A 148 -70.69 -5.59 -37.81
CA GLU A 148 -70.73 -5.77 -39.29
C GLU A 148 -71.43 -7.07 -39.69
#